data_AF-A0AAU1Y0Q6-F1
#
_entry.id   AF-A0AAU1Y0Q6-F1
#
_cell.length_a   1.000
_cell.length_b   1.000
_cell.length_c   1.000
_cell.angle_alpha   90.00
_cell.angle_beta   90.00
_cell.angle_gamma   90.00
#
_symmetry.space_group_name_H-M   'P 1'
#
loop_
_entity.id
_entity.type
_entity.pdbx_description
1 polymer ?
#
loop_
_entity_poly.entity_id
_entity_poly.type
_entity_poly.pdbx_seq_one_letter_code
_entity_poly.pdbx_strand_id
1 'polypeptide(L)'
;MIILDSNILRSFKLDSVSSDLLKTIRTAGVESGGVPWVVLEELASHRAVPYREKYEAASEALASFRKATPWQVATLLPPLDLERFQQHWRDQYREIADEIPTSEAALREATWRESNILPPCKAIVVNERGEKVKTGGRDAAIWLTAVEYAWEHPDETVYFVSKNTKDFGDGTAYPPLMAKDLENLGDRFVHLTSLGEVLQRVTESAEVDDEEVRAILSDAESLKAISADAAHLMVVTTEKIWLSEGPRFEAAMAFLAEDLGSGEFETVTTEPVQILGWTEPPTVVLHSMGELSAHRIADHVWCAATVRWILSGPAILANTHRVEVVGCAWETRILASTTNPNSEITILRSQSPRALSTPEFVAFAPSASALAERREHARTKPALRKLSAQIERTGRALTRLERTLMVRNDNPWVAVSRADDDHALAHWMARDASPWLVARQEGDLNPWLDPEANDDHGHSVRRTT
;
A
#
# COMPACT_ATOMS: atom_id res chain seq x y z
N MET A 1 8.23 -13.37 20.19
CA MET A 1 8.69 -12.60 19.00
C MET A 1 8.67 -13.47 17.74
N ILE A 2 8.12 -12.99 16.63
CA ILE A 2 8.13 -13.63 15.30
C ILE A 2 9.12 -12.90 14.39
N ILE A 3 10.21 -13.55 13.96
CA ILE A 3 11.25 -12.93 13.13
C ILE A 3 11.12 -13.41 11.68
N LEU A 4 10.88 -12.49 10.76
CA LEU A 4 10.58 -12.79 9.36
C LEU A 4 11.81 -12.64 8.45
N ASP A 5 12.10 -13.68 7.66
CA ASP A 5 13.05 -13.62 6.54
C ASP A 5 12.44 -12.88 5.32
N SER A 6 13.30 -12.39 4.42
CA SER A 6 12.91 -11.72 3.17
C SER A 6 12.07 -12.62 2.27
N ASN A 7 12.34 -13.93 2.25
CA ASN A 7 11.56 -14.88 1.46
C ASN A 7 10.10 -14.99 1.93
N ILE A 8 9.84 -14.82 3.23
CA ILE A 8 8.48 -14.79 3.77
C ILE A 8 7.77 -13.53 3.29
N LEU A 9 8.38 -12.37 3.52
CA LEU A 9 7.82 -11.06 3.14
C LEU A 9 7.62 -10.91 1.62
N ARG A 10 8.45 -11.57 0.80
CA ARG A 10 8.26 -11.62 -0.67
C ARG A 10 7.14 -12.54 -1.12
N SER A 11 6.75 -13.51 -0.28
CA SER A 11 5.79 -14.55 -0.67
C SER A 11 4.33 -14.11 -0.60
N PHE A 12 4.06 -12.91 -0.09
CA PHE A 12 2.73 -12.32 -0.06
C PHE A 12 2.78 -10.84 -0.49
N LYS A 13 1.62 -10.30 -0.86
CA LYS A 13 1.50 -8.87 -1.18
C LYS A 13 1.26 -8.07 0.08
N LEU A 14 1.78 -6.85 0.18
CA LEU A 14 1.61 -6.01 1.38
C LEU A 14 0.14 -5.66 1.69
N ASP A 15 -0.76 -5.80 0.72
CA ASP A 15 -2.21 -5.62 0.82
C ASP A 15 -3.01 -6.94 0.96
N SER A 16 -2.31 -8.06 1.22
CA SER A 16 -2.93 -9.39 1.38
C SER A 16 -3.39 -9.69 2.81
N VAL A 17 -4.22 -10.73 2.95
CA VAL A 17 -4.70 -11.26 4.24
C VAL A 17 -3.53 -11.63 5.18
N SER A 18 -2.41 -12.12 4.64
CA SER A 18 -1.20 -12.41 5.41
C SER A 18 -0.60 -11.17 6.08
N SER A 19 -0.60 -10.04 5.38
CA SER A 19 -0.14 -8.75 5.91
C SER A 19 -1.09 -8.22 6.97
N ASP A 20 -2.40 -8.27 6.67
CA ASP A 20 -3.49 -7.89 7.59
C ASP A 20 -3.34 -8.61 8.95
N LEU A 21 -2.97 -9.88 8.90
CA LEU A 21 -2.82 -10.73 10.07
C LEU A 21 -1.55 -10.45 10.88
N LEU A 22 -0.41 -10.16 10.23
CA LEU A 22 0.79 -9.68 10.92
C LEU A 22 0.55 -8.34 11.60
N LYS A 23 -0.13 -7.41 10.93
CA LYS A 23 -0.59 -6.14 11.52
C LYS A 23 -1.51 -6.38 12.71
N THR A 24 -2.38 -7.38 12.62
CA THR A 24 -3.29 -7.77 13.70
C THR A 24 -2.53 -8.29 14.92
N ILE A 25 -1.59 -9.22 14.72
CA ILE A 25 -0.74 -9.75 15.79
C ILE A 25 0.03 -8.61 16.49
N ARG A 26 0.62 -7.70 15.70
CA ARG A 26 1.31 -6.51 16.21
C ARG A 26 0.38 -5.60 17.01
N THR A 27 -0.82 -5.32 16.50
CA THR A 27 -1.81 -4.46 17.17
C THR A 27 -2.31 -5.09 18.48
N ALA A 28 -2.44 -6.41 18.52
CA ALA A 28 -2.85 -7.14 19.72
C ALA A 28 -1.82 -7.09 20.85
N GLY A 29 -0.54 -6.81 20.54
CA GLY A 29 0.54 -6.71 21.54
C GLY A 29 0.89 -8.02 22.25
N VAL A 30 0.38 -9.16 21.76
CA VAL A 30 0.62 -10.49 22.33
C VAL A 30 1.97 -11.03 21.87
N GLU A 31 2.26 -10.87 20.59
CA GLU A 31 3.52 -11.20 19.95
C GLU A 31 3.93 -10.02 19.09
N SER A 32 5.21 -9.69 19.09
CA SER A 32 5.77 -8.72 18.14
C SER A 32 6.21 -9.45 16.88
N GLY A 33 5.83 -8.93 15.72
CA GLY A 33 6.42 -9.31 14.44
C GLY A 33 7.62 -8.43 14.16
N GLY A 34 8.79 -9.03 13.98
CA GLY A 34 10.05 -8.33 13.74
C GLY A 34 10.72 -8.75 12.43
N VAL A 35 11.54 -7.86 11.88
CA VAL A 35 12.31 -8.09 10.66
C VAL A 35 13.74 -7.59 10.87
N PRO A 36 14.78 -8.41 10.65
CA PRO A 36 16.15 -7.94 10.71
C PRO A 36 16.37 -6.76 9.75
N TRP A 37 17.11 -5.74 10.17
CA TRP A 37 17.41 -4.56 9.33
C TRP A 37 17.95 -4.94 7.94
N VAL A 38 18.82 -5.96 7.87
CA VAL A 38 19.38 -6.45 6.61
C VAL A 38 18.30 -6.98 5.63
N VAL A 39 17.19 -7.52 6.13
CA VAL A 39 16.05 -7.93 5.31
C VAL A 39 15.32 -6.72 4.73
N LEU A 40 15.14 -5.65 5.52
CA LEU A 40 14.51 -4.42 5.03
C LEU A 40 15.32 -3.79 3.90
N GLU A 41 16.65 -3.74 4.06
CA GLU A 41 17.55 -3.24 3.01
C GLU A 41 17.51 -4.12 1.74
N GLU A 42 17.48 -5.44 1.91
CA GLU A 42 17.31 -6.35 0.79
C GLU A 42 16.01 -6.07 0.03
N LEU A 43 14.88 -6.02 0.75
CA LEU A 43 13.57 -5.82 0.15
C LEU A 43 13.42 -4.45 -0.51
N ALA A 44 13.99 -3.40 0.07
CA ALA A 44 14.05 -2.08 -0.55
C ALA A 44 14.92 -2.09 -1.81
N SER A 45 16.08 -2.77 -1.79
CA SER A 45 16.98 -2.88 -2.95
C SER A 45 16.32 -3.61 -4.13
N HIS A 46 15.55 -4.67 -3.87
CA HIS A 46 14.79 -5.39 -4.89
C HIS A 46 13.76 -4.52 -5.62
N ARG A 47 13.29 -3.43 -4.98
CA ARG A 47 12.41 -2.44 -5.60
C ARG A 47 13.21 -1.34 -6.30
N ALA A 48 14.28 -0.88 -5.69
CA ALA A 48 15.08 0.25 -6.16
C ALA A 48 15.87 -0.04 -7.43
N VAL A 49 16.44 -1.24 -7.57
CA VAL A 49 17.25 -1.60 -8.75
C VAL A 49 16.42 -1.55 -10.05
N PRO A 50 15.26 -2.24 -10.16
CA PRO A 50 14.43 -2.14 -11.37
C PRO A 50 13.86 -0.74 -11.60
N TYR A 51 13.61 0.03 -10.53
CA TYR A 51 13.16 1.42 -10.65
C TYR A 51 14.24 2.31 -11.27
N ARG A 52 15.49 2.20 -10.82
CA ARG A 52 16.65 2.90 -11.40
C ARG A 52 16.80 2.57 -12.89
N GLU A 53 16.79 1.29 -13.25
CA GLU A 53 16.94 0.84 -14.65
C GLU A 53 15.85 1.43 -15.55
N LYS A 54 14.60 1.45 -15.10
CA LYS A 54 13.48 2.07 -15.83
C LYS A 54 13.65 3.58 -15.96
N TYR A 55 14.12 4.24 -14.91
CA TYR A 55 14.40 5.67 -14.95
C TYR A 55 15.50 6.00 -15.97
N GLU A 56 16.59 5.23 -15.97
CA GLU A 56 17.70 5.36 -16.92
C GLU A 56 17.20 5.16 -18.35
N ALA A 57 16.42 4.10 -18.61
CA ALA A 57 15.81 3.86 -19.92
C ALA A 57 14.87 4.99 -20.37
N ALA A 58 14.05 5.54 -19.45
CA ALA A 58 13.16 6.67 -19.75
C ALA A 58 13.95 7.95 -20.06
N SER A 59 15.04 8.19 -19.33
CA SER A 59 15.95 9.32 -19.54
C SER A 59 16.61 9.25 -20.92
N GLU A 60 17.10 8.08 -21.30
CA GLU A 60 17.67 7.84 -22.62
C GLU A 60 16.64 8.01 -23.75
N ALA A 61 15.43 7.47 -23.57
CA ALA A 61 14.34 7.62 -24.52
C ALA A 61 13.95 9.09 -24.71
N LEU A 62 13.82 9.86 -23.63
CA LEU A 62 13.50 11.30 -23.68
C LEU A 62 14.64 12.09 -24.35
N ALA A 63 15.90 11.74 -24.08
CA ALA A 63 17.05 12.35 -24.73
C ALA A 63 17.07 12.06 -26.24
N SER A 64 16.78 10.82 -26.64
CA SER A 64 16.66 10.42 -28.05
C SER A 64 15.53 11.18 -28.75
N PHE A 65 14.35 11.25 -28.12
CA PHE A 65 13.20 11.97 -28.64
C PHE A 65 13.50 13.46 -28.85
N ARG A 66 14.16 14.11 -27.88
CA ARG A 66 14.61 15.51 -27.99
C ARG A 66 15.58 15.74 -29.15
N LYS A 67 16.46 14.78 -29.45
CA LYS A 67 17.38 14.88 -30.61
C LYS A 67 16.64 14.78 -31.94
N ALA A 68 15.59 13.97 -32.01
CA ALA A 68 14.80 13.77 -33.22
C ALA A 68 13.74 14.86 -33.45
N THR A 69 13.42 15.67 -32.43
CA THR A 69 12.35 16.66 -32.49
C THR A 69 12.93 18.06 -32.78
N PRO A 70 12.52 18.74 -33.87
CA PRO A 70 13.09 20.03 -34.26
C PRO A 70 12.60 21.22 -33.41
N TRP A 71 11.57 21.03 -32.58
CA TRP A 71 11.07 22.01 -31.61
C TRP A 71 11.33 21.59 -30.17
N GLN A 72 11.20 22.53 -29.23
CA GLN A 72 11.44 22.27 -27.81
C GLN A 72 10.37 21.31 -27.23
N VAL A 73 10.82 20.21 -26.63
CA VAL A 73 9.98 19.28 -25.88
C VAL A 73 9.94 19.71 -24.41
N ALA A 74 8.75 20.09 -23.91
CA ALA A 74 8.56 20.59 -22.54
C ALA A 74 8.63 19.50 -21.46
N THR A 75 8.47 18.22 -21.84
CA THR A 75 8.47 17.11 -20.88
C THR A 75 9.82 16.98 -20.19
N LEU A 76 9.83 17.04 -18.86
CA LEU A 76 10.98 16.83 -18.00
C LEU A 76 10.71 15.62 -17.10
N LEU A 77 11.70 14.73 -16.98
CA LEU A 77 11.67 13.73 -15.93
C LEU A 77 12.05 14.40 -14.60
N PRO A 78 11.37 14.08 -13.49
CA PRO A 78 11.83 14.51 -12.17
C PRO A 78 13.22 13.93 -11.88
N PRO A 79 14.06 14.58 -11.07
CA PRO A 79 15.34 13.99 -10.66
C PRO A 79 15.15 12.62 -10.01
N LEU A 80 16.05 11.67 -10.31
CA LEU A 80 16.05 10.37 -9.67
C LEU A 80 16.45 10.50 -8.20
N ASP A 81 15.51 10.22 -7.31
CA ASP A 81 15.70 10.19 -5.85
C ASP A 81 15.52 8.76 -5.34
N LEU A 82 16.59 7.96 -5.41
CA LEU A 82 16.57 6.56 -4.99
C LEU A 82 16.38 6.40 -3.48
N GLU A 83 16.93 7.31 -2.68
CA GLU A 83 16.82 7.22 -1.23
C GLU A 83 15.37 7.43 -0.80
N ARG A 84 14.68 8.46 -1.33
CA ARG A 84 13.25 8.65 -1.07
C ARG A 84 12.43 7.43 -1.51
N PHE A 85 12.76 6.83 -2.65
CA PHE A 85 12.09 5.63 -3.13
C PHE A 85 12.33 4.42 -2.21
N GLN A 86 13.56 4.20 -1.76
CA GLN A 86 13.90 3.13 -0.82
C GLN A 86 13.23 3.35 0.53
N GLN A 87 13.29 4.56 1.07
CA GLN A 87 12.66 4.93 2.33
C GLN A 87 11.16 4.66 2.30
N HIS A 88 10.47 5.01 1.20
CA HIS A 88 9.07 4.66 1.03
C HIS A 88 8.82 3.15 1.22
N TRP A 89 9.62 2.29 0.58
CA TRP A 89 9.46 0.84 0.73
C TRP A 89 9.84 0.34 2.12
N ARG A 90 10.88 0.89 2.75
CA ARG A 90 11.20 0.56 4.15
C ARG A 90 10.02 0.88 5.07
N ASP A 91 9.40 2.05 4.91
CA ASP A 91 8.23 2.45 5.68
C ASP A 91 7.05 1.51 5.45
N GLN A 92 6.79 1.12 4.19
CA GLN A 92 5.75 0.13 3.86
C GLN A 92 5.97 -1.23 4.54
N TYR A 93 7.21 -1.71 4.65
CA TYR A 93 7.48 -2.97 5.38
C TYR A 93 7.39 -2.76 6.90
N ARG A 94 7.81 -1.60 7.43
CA ARG A 94 7.70 -1.26 8.86
C ARG A 94 6.26 -1.05 9.35
N GLU A 95 5.31 -0.85 8.44
CA GLU A 95 3.88 -0.91 8.79
C GLU A 95 3.45 -2.32 9.24
N ILE A 96 4.13 -3.37 8.78
CA ILE A 96 3.75 -4.76 9.02
C ILE A 96 4.51 -5.36 10.20
N ALA A 97 5.77 -5.01 10.36
CA ALA A 97 6.64 -5.59 11.37
C ALA A 97 7.70 -4.59 11.84
N ASP A 98 8.12 -4.73 13.10
CA ASP A 98 9.12 -3.88 13.72
C ASP A 98 10.52 -4.20 13.19
N GLU A 99 11.37 -3.20 13.10
CA GLU A 99 12.76 -3.41 12.70
C GLU A 99 13.57 -3.96 13.88
N ILE A 100 14.27 -5.07 13.66
CA ILE A 100 15.27 -5.60 14.59
C ILE A 100 16.64 -5.15 14.08
N PRO A 101 17.37 -4.29 14.82
CA PRO A 101 18.70 -3.88 14.44
C PRO A 101 19.62 -5.10 14.27
N THR A 102 20.32 -5.19 13.13
CA THR A 102 21.39 -6.17 12.96
C THR A 102 22.66 -5.60 13.59
N SER A 103 23.21 -6.28 14.59
CA SER A 103 24.40 -5.80 15.29
C SER A 103 25.64 -5.79 14.39
N GLU A 104 26.63 -4.96 14.75
CA GLU A 104 27.93 -4.97 14.08
C GLU A 104 28.62 -6.35 14.21
N ALA A 105 28.44 -7.02 15.35
CA ALA A 105 28.99 -8.35 15.59
C ALA A 105 28.40 -9.37 14.62
N ALA A 106 27.07 -9.38 14.46
CA ALA A 106 26.37 -10.23 13.50
C ALA A 106 26.84 -9.97 12.05
N LEU A 107 26.99 -8.71 11.63
CA LEU A 107 27.49 -8.37 10.29
C LEU A 107 28.94 -8.83 10.06
N ARG A 108 29.80 -8.66 11.07
CA ARG A 108 31.21 -9.08 11.01
C ARG A 108 31.32 -10.60 10.93
N GLU A 109 30.60 -11.31 11.77
CA GLU A 109 30.56 -12.78 11.77
C GLU A 109 29.97 -13.31 10.46
N ALA A 110 28.89 -12.70 9.94
CA ALA A 110 28.32 -13.06 8.65
C ALA A 110 29.32 -12.91 7.49
N THR A 111 30.08 -11.81 7.48
CA THR A 111 31.16 -11.57 6.49
C THR A 111 32.26 -12.63 6.61
N TRP A 112 32.62 -13.00 7.84
CA TRP A 112 33.60 -14.06 8.09
C TRP A 112 33.08 -15.43 7.63
N ARG A 113 31.81 -15.77 7.90
CA ARG A 113 31.19 -17.03 7.44
C ARG A 113 31.12 -17.11 5.93
N GLU A 114 30.73 -16.04 5.24
CA GLU A 114 30.74 -16.01 3.77
C GLU A 114 32.14 -16.22 3.21
N SER A 115 33.13 -15.54 3.78
CA SER A 115 34.54 -15.68 3.38
C SER A 115 35.06 -17.12 3.53
N ASN A 116 34.56 -17.86 4.51
CA ASN A 116 34.97 -19.23 4.81
C ASN A 116 33.98 -20.31 4.32
N ILE A 117 32.89 -19.92 3.63
CA ILE A 117 31.83 -20.82 3.15
C ILE A 117 31.25 -21.65 4.31
N LEU A 118 30.95 -20.97 5.42
CA LEU A 118 30.37 -21.58 6.61
C LEU A 118 28.85 -21.35 6.65
N PRO A 119 28.04 -22.34 7.07
CA PRO A 119 26.58 -22.22 7.08
C PRO A 119 26.06 -20.98 7.82
N PRO A 120 24.98 -20.34 7.33
CA PRO A 120 24.18 -20.71 6.14
C PRO A 120 24.83 -20.33 4.78
N CYS A 121 26.05 -19.81 4.75
CA CYS A 121 26.74 -19.46 3.51
C CYS A 121 27.15 -20.70 2.69
N LYS A 122 27.19 -20.54 1.37
CA LYS A 122 27.53 -21.61 0.41
C LYS A 122 28.36 -21.08 -0.76
N ALA A 123 28.95 -21.99 -1.52
CA ALA A 123 29.57 -21.68 -2.81
C ALA A 123 28.66 -22.16 -3.93
N ILE A 124 28.25 -21.25 -4.81
CA ILE A 124 27.43 -21.54 -6.00
C ILE A 124 28.30 -21.51 -7.25
N VAL A 125 28.06 -22.42 -8.19
CA VAL A 125 28.71 -22.40 -9.52
C VAL A 125 27.93 -21.43 -10.41
N VAL A 126 28.59 -20.42 -10.96
CA VAL A 126 27.93 -19.32 -11.69
C VAL A 126 28.05 -19.44 -13.22
N ASN A 127 28.91 -20.33 -13.71
CA ASN A 127 29.04 -20.59 -15.15
C ASN A 127 29.46 -22.02 -15.46
N GLU A 128 29.31 -22.39 -16.74
CA GLU A 128 29.71 -23.69 -17.31
C GLU A 128 31.20 -24.01 -17.09
N ARG A 129 32.03 -23.00 -16.81
CA ARG A 129 33.45 -23.16 -16.51
C ARG A 129 33.71 -23.62 -15.07
N GLY A 130 32.67 -23.77 -14.26
CA GLY A 130 32.78 -24.22 -12.88
C GLY A 130 33.23 -23.13 -11.90
N GLU A 131 33.17 -21.85 -12.28
CA GLU A 131 33.57 -20.75 -11.40
C GLU A 131 32.61 -20.67 -10.21
N LYS A 132 33.19 -20.75 -9.00
CA LYS A 132 32.45 -20.71 -7.74
C LYS A 132 32.43 -19.31 -7.17
N VAL A 133 31.24 -18.79 -6.90
CA VAL A 133 31.03 -17.55 -6.15
C VAL A 133 30.54 -17.89 -4.74
N LYS A 134 31.16 -17.27 -3.74
CA LYS A 134 30.73 -17.37 -2.35
C LYS A 134 29.52 -16.48 -2.15
N THR A 135 28.50 -16.99 -1.47
CA THR A 135 27.25 -16.27 -1.22
C THR A 135 26.66 -16.67 0.13
N GLY A 136 25.69 -15.90 0.60
CA GLY A 136 24.94 -16.17 1.82
C GLY A 136 25.34 -15.33 3.03
N GLY A 137 26.25 -14.35 2.89
CA GLY A 137 26.57 -13.41 3.97
C GLY A 137 25.31 -12.71 4.50
N ARG A 138 24.38 -12.35 3.62
CA ARG A 138 23.06 -11.85 4.01
C ARG A 138 22.29 -12.84 4.90
N ASP A 139 22.18 -14.09 4.45
CA ASP A 139 21.42 -15.13 5.16
C ASP A 139 22.07 -15.43 6.52
N ALA A 140 23.40 -15.38 6.62
CA ALA A 140 24.11 -15.46 7.88
C ALA A 140 23.80 -14.28 8.81
N ALA A 141 23.74 -13.05 8.30
CA ALA A 141 23.38 -11.88 9.10
C ALA A 141 21.93 -11.97 9.62
N ILE A 142 20.99 -12.45 8.80
CA ILE A 142 19.59 -12.71 9.18
C ILE A 142 19.53 -13.72 10.33
N TRP A 143 20.18 -14.87 10.15
CA TRP A 143 20.26 -15.93 11.15
C TRP A 143 20.83 -15.42 12.47
N LEU A 144 21.99 -14.78 12.41
CA LEU A 144 22.68 -14.28 13.60
C LEU A 144 21.86 -13.21 14.31
N THR A 145 21.16 -12.33 13.58
CA THR A 145 20.24 -11.35 14.20
C THR A 145 19.13 -12.06 14.99
N ALA A 146 18.55 -13.13 14.44
CA ALA A 146 17.48 -13.86 15.12
C ALA A 146 18.00 -14.58 16.39
N VAL A 147 19.18 -15.20 16.31
CA VAL A 147 19.83 -15.86 17.45
C VAL A 147 20.20 -14.86 18.55
N GLU A 148 20.79 -13.73 18.16
CA GLU A 148 21.22 -12.68 19.09
C GLU A 148 20.00 -12.07 19.79
N TYR A 149 18.91 -11.78 19.06
CA TYR A 149 17.65 -11.35 19.67
C TYR A 149 17.16 -12.37 20.70
N ALA A 150 17.17 -13.67 20.38
CA ALA A 150 16.77 -14.70 21.31
C ALA A 150 17.65 -14.67 22.58
N TRP A 151 18.96 -14.53 22.46
CA TRP A 151 19.87 -14.44 23.62
C TRP A 151 19.57 -13.24 24.52
N GLU A 152 19.29 -12.08 23.93
CA GLU A 152 18.99 -10.85 24.65
C GLU A 152 17.61 -10.87 25.34
N HIS A 153 16.69 -11.74 24.87
CA HIS A 153 15.33 -11.87 25.37
C HIS A 153 15.09 -13.31 25.88
N PRO A 154 15.65 -13.70 27.03
CA PRO A 154 15.62 -15.08 27.52
C PRO A 154 14.21 -15.58 27.88
N ASP A 155 13.30 -14.67 28.23
CA ASP A 155 11.93 -14.99 28.63
C ASP A 155 10.96 -15.12 27.43
N GLU A 156 11.43 -14.83 26.22
CA GLU A 156 10.64 -14.88 25.00
C GLU A 156 10.89 -16.16 24.18
N THR A 157 9.81 -16.69 23.60
CA THR A 157 9.92 -17.65 22.49
C THR A 157 10.14 -16.87 21.20
N VAL A 158 11.17 -17.26 20.43
CA VAL A 158 11.51 -16.68 19.13
C VAL A 158 11.09 -17.64 18.04
N TYR A 159 10.14 -17.19 17.20
CA TYR A 159 9.72 -17.90 16.00
C TYR A 159 10.48 -17.35 14.80
N PHE A 160 11.56 -18.00 14.37
CA PHE A 160 12.24 -17.66 13.13
C PHE A 160 11.48 -18.25 11.95
N VAL A 161 11.03 -17.41 11.01
CA VAL A 161 10.17 -17.84 9.89
C VAL A 161 10.92 -17.69 8.58
N SER A 162 11.23 -18.80 7.91
CA SER A 162 11.85 -18.80 6.59
C SER A 162 11.39 -19.96 5.71
N LYS A 163 11.07 -19.66 4.45
CA LYS A 163 10.84 -20.68 3.41
C LYS A 163 12.14 -21.25 2.84
N ASN A 164 13.30 -20.69 3.20
CA ASN A 164 14.58 -21.08 2.64
C ASN A 164 15.16 -22.30 3.35
N THR A 165 14.53 -23.46 3.12
CA THR A 165 14.95 -24.72 3.73
C THR A 165 16.31 -25.22 3.21
N LYS A 166 16.78 -24.70 2.08
CA LYS A 166 18.11 -25.03 1.54
C LYS A 166 19.23 -24.46 2.40
N ASP A 167 19.06 -23.24 2.91
CA ASP A 167 20.12 -22.53 3.65
C ASP A 167 19.93 -22.62 5.17
N PHE A 168 18.67 -22.59 5.64
CA PHE A 168 18.36 -22.63 7.08
C PHE A 168 17.85 -24.00 7.57
N GLY A 169 17.58 -24.95 6.69
CA GLY A 169 16.90 -26.20 7.04
C GLY A 169 15.40 -26.01 7.32
N ASP A 170 14.76 -27.04 7.88
CA ASP A 170 13.34 -27.02 8.28
C ASP A 170 13.14 -26.88 9.79
N GLY A 171 14.23 -26.65 10.55
CA GLY A 171 14.22 -26.57 12.00
C GLY A 171 14.38 -27.91 12.73
N THR A 172 14.38 -29.04 12.04
CA THR A 172 14.53 -30.36 12.68
C THR A 172 15.98 -30.68 13.04
N ALA A 173 16.93 -30.20 12.23
CA ALA A 173 18.36 -30.34 12.47
C ALA A 173 19.12 -29.19 11.81
N TYR A 174 20.19 -28.74 12.47
CA TYR A 174 21.06 -27.68 11.97
C TYR A 174 22.48 -28.19 11.71
N PRO A 175 23.20 -27.65 10.72
CA PRO A 175 24.64 -27.86 10.58
C PRO A 175 25.39 -27.52 11.89
N PRO A 176 26.51 -28.18 12.21
CA PRO A 176 27.15 -28.05 13.52
C PRO A 176 27.43 -26.62 13.98
N LEU A 177 27.79 -25.71 13.07
CA LEU A 177 28.03 -24.30 13.41
C LEU A 177 26.73 -23.59 13.81
N MET A 178 25.65 -23.78 13.06
CA MET A 178 24.34 -23.20 13.39
C MET A 178 23.73 -23.84 14.63
N ALA A 179 23.90 -25.15 14.83
CA ALA A 179 23.49 -25.82 16.06
C ALA A 179 24.20 -25.25 17.29
N LYS A 180 25.49 -24.88 17.14
CA LYS A 180 26.26 -24.21 18.18
C LYS A 180 25.73 -22.79 18.48
N ASP A 181 25.29 -22.06 17.47
CA ASP A 181 24.66 -20.74 17.68
C ASP A 181 23.42 -20.84 18.57
N LEU A 182 22.70 -21.97 18.51
CA LEU A 182 21.51 -22.24 19.33
C LEU A 182 21.82 -22.88 20.69
N GLU A 183 23.09 -23.11 21.03
CA GLU A 183 23.46 -23.72 22.31
C GLU A 183 22.93 -22.84 23.45
N ASN A 184 22.25 -23.46 24.42
CA ASN A 184 21.56 -22.79 25.54
C ASN A 184 20.26 -22.03 25.21
N LEU A 185 19.79 -22.05 23.95
CA LEU A 185 18.44 -21.58 23.64
C LEU A 185 17.36 -22.60 23.98
N GLY A 186 17.67 -23.89 23.86
CA GLY A 186 16.68 -24.96 24.08
C GLY A 186 15.50 -24.84 23.12
N ASP A 187 14.30 -25.19 23.59
CA ASP A 187 13.10 -25.28 22.74
C ASP A 187 12.44 -23.92 22.43
N ARG A 188 13.01 -22.81 22.91
CA ARG A 188 12.43 -21.47 22.74
C ARG A 188 12.77 -20.83 21.40
N PHE A 189 13.74 -21.35 20.66
CA PHE A 189 14.02 -20.93 19.29
C PHE A 189 13.33 -21.90 18.33
N VAL A 190 12.19 -21.48 17.78
CA VAL A 190 11.34 -22.30 16.93
C VAL A 190 11.49 -21.84 15.50
N HIS A 191 11.87 -22.74 14.59
CA HIS A 191 11.90 -22.45 13.16
C HIS A 191 10.61 -22.92 12.50
N LEU A 192 9.94 -21.99 11.81
CA LEU A 192 8.71 -22.23 11.06
C LEU A 192 8.98 -21.97 9.57
N THR A 193 8.41 -22.80 8.71
CA THR A 193 8.69 -22.72 7.25
C THR A 193 7.69 -21.87 6.49
N SER A 194 6.61 -21.45 7.14
CA SER A 194 5.55 -20.68 6.52
C SER A 194 4.85 -19.76 7.51
N LEU A 195 4.26 -18.69 6.99
CA LEU A 195 3.38 -17.84 7.80
C LEU A 195 2.16 -18.62 8.29
N GLY A 196 1.64 -19.58 7.53
CA GLY A 196 0.52 -20.42 7.97
C GLY A 196 0.79 -21.18 9.26
N GLU A 197 2.02 -21.69 9.43
CA GLU A 197 2.45 -22.31 10.69
C GLU A 197 2.49 -21.31 11.85
N VAL A 198 2.93 -20.08 11.61
CA VAL A 198 2.88 -19.00 12.62
C VAL A 198 1.43 -18.85 13.09
N LEU A 199 0.48 -18.78 12.17
CA LEU A 199 -0.94 -18.60 12.50
C LEU A 199 -1.47 -19.74 13.35
N GLN A 200 -1.17 -20.99 12.98
CA GLN A 200 -1.58 -22.15 13.77
C GLN A 200 -1.00 -22.15 15.19
N ARG A 201 0.11 -21.45 15.42
CA ARG A 201 0.73 -21.34 16.75
C ARG A 201 0.20 -20.16 17.56
N VAL A 202 -0.09 -19.03 16.91
CA VAL A 202 -0.40 -17.77 17.61
C VAL A 202 -1.88 -17.40 17.56
N THR A 203 -2.69 -18.11 16.75
CA THR A 203 -4.12 -17.85 16.62
C THR A 203 -4.95 -19.12 16.74
N GLU A 204 -6.13 -18.96 17.33
CA GLU A 204 -7.19 -19.96 17.28
C GLU A 204 -8.37 -19.38 16.48
N SER A 205 -9.00 -20.17 15.61
CA SER A 205 -10.22 -19.70 14.93
C SER A 205 -11.31 -19.44 15.97
N ALA A 206 -12.01 -18.32 15.86
CA ALA A 206 -13.14 -17.98 16.71
C ALA A 206 -14.41 -17.83 15.87
N GLU A 207 -15.55 -18.15 16.46
CA GLU A 207 -16.85 -17.78 15.92
C GLU A 207 -17.34 -16.53 16.64
N VAL A 208 -17.91 -15.60 15.88
CA VAL A 208 -18.40 -14.31 16.39
C VAL A 208 -19.74 -14.01 15.71
N ASP A 209 -20.64 -13.37 16.44
CA ASP A 209 -21.91 -12.91 15.88
C ASP A 209 -21.70 -11.67 14.98
N ASP A 210 -22.14 -11.76 13.73
CA ASP A 210 -22.11 -10.65 12.77
C ASP A 210 -22.77 -9.38 13.33
N GLU A 211 -23.82 -9.52 14.16
CA GLU A 211 -24.53 -8.37 14.73
C GLU A 211 -23.74 -7.69 15.85
N GLU A 212 -22.96 -8.45 16.63
CA GLU A 212 -22.04 -7.92 17.63
C GLU A 212 -20.96 -7.06 16.96
N VAL A 213 -20.35 -7.57 15.88
CA VAL A 213 -19.35 -6.80 15.12
C VAL A 213 -20.00 -5.56 14.51
N ARG A 214 -21.17 -5.69 13.88
CA ARG A 214 -21.90 -4.56 13.29
C ARG A 214 -22.20 -3.47 14.33
N ALA A 215 -22.55 -3.85 15.56
CA ALA A 215 -22.79 -2.90 16.65
C ALA A 215 -21.52 -2.11 17.00
N ILE A 216 -20.36 -2.77 17.11
CA ILE A 216 -19.06 -2.11 17.35
C ILE A 216 -18.74 -1.14 16.22
N LEU A 217 -18.94 -1.54 14.97
CA LEU A 217 -18.63 -0.72 13.79
C LEU A 217 -19.57 0.49 13.62
N SER A 218 -20.77 0.40 14.18
CA SER A 218 -21.78 1.46 14.15
C SER A 218 -21.72 2.39 15.36
N ASP A 219 -20.85 2.10 16.33
CA ASP A 219 -20.65 2.94 17.51
C ASP A 219 -20.14 4.35 17.12
N ALA A 220 -20.52 5.35 17.93
CA ALA A 220 -20.18 6.74 17.65
C ALA A 220 -18.66 7.00 17.64
N GLU A 221 -17.87 6.36 18.52
CA GLU A 221 -16.41 6.54 18.52
C GLU A 221 -15.77 5.82 17.33
N SER A 222 -16.27 4.65 16.96
CA SER A 222 -15.88 3.92 15.74
C SER A 222 -16.09 4.76 14.47
N LEU A 223 -17.29 5.32 14.28
CA LEU A 223 -17.60 6.16 13.11
C LEU A 223 -16.76 7.45 13.08
N LYS A 224 -16.44 8.00 14.25
CA LYS A 224 -15.55 9.17 14.39
C LYS A 224 -14.11 8.84 14.07
N ALA A 225 -13.61 7.67 14.46
CA ALA A 225 -12.27 7.19 14.08
C ALA A 225 -12.17 7.02 12.55
N ILE A 226 -13.15 6.36 11.92
CA ILE A 226 -13.21 6.21 10.46
C ILE A 226 -13.32 7.57 9.75
N SER A 227 -14.06 8.53 10.32
CA SER A 227 -14.13 9.91 9.82
C SER A 227 -12.76 10.60 9.84
N ALA A 228 -12.03 10.45 10.94
CA ALA A 228 -10.70 11.02 11.11
C ALA A 228 -9.69 10.40 10.13
N ASP A 229 -9.73 9.08 9.95
CA ASP A 229 -8.87 8.38 8.99
C ASP A 229 -9.19 8.75 7.55
N ALA A 230 -10.47 8.82 7.20
CA ALA A 230 -10.90 9.27 5.88
C ALA A 230 -10.43 10.71 5.61
N ALA A 231 -10.54 11.58 6.61
CA ALA A 231 -10.01 12.94 6.52
C ALA A 231 -8.50 12.91 6.32
N HIS A 232 -7.75 12.18 7.14
CA HIS A 232 -6.28 12.12 7.06
C HIS A 232 -5.78 11.60 5.71
N LEU A 233 -6.34 10.50 5.21
CA LEU A 233 -5.94 9.88 3.94
C LEU A 233 -6.35 10.69 2.72
N MET A 234 -7.45 11.43 2.81
CA MET A 234 -8.05 12.16 1.70
C MET A 234 -8.08 13.68 1.94
N VAL A 235 -7.21 14.22 2.79
CA VAL A 235 -7.14 15.67 3.05
C VAL A 235 -6.39 16.36 1.92
N VAL A 236 -6.91 17.53 1.54
CA VAL A 236 -6.20 18.46 0.68
C VAL A 236 -5.63 19.61 1.52
N THR A 237 -4.31 19.77 1.47
CA THR A 237 -3.63 20.91 2.11
C THR A 237 -3.55 22.08 1.14
N THR A 238 -3.45 23.31 1.64
CA THR A 238 -3.37 24.50 0.78
C THR A 238 -2.23 24.40 -0.24
N GLU A 239 -1.07 23.87 0.17
CA GLU A 239 0.09 23.64 -0.68
C GLU A 239 -0.19 22.64 -1.81
N LYS A 240 -0.83 21.51 -1.48
CA LYS A 240 -1.24 20.48 -2.44
C LYS A 240 -2.18 21.03 -3.52
N ILE A 241 -3.13 21.87 -3.14
CA ILE A 241 -4.05 22.53 -4.09
C ILE A 241 -3.28 23.32 -5.15
N TRP A 242 -2.25 24.08 -4.75
CA TRP A 242 -1.47 24.91 -5.67
C TRP A 242 -0.74 24.10 -6.74
N LEU A 243 -0.26 22.92 -6.38
CA LEU A 243 0.47 22.03 -7.28
C LEU A 243 -0.48 21.12 -8.07
N SER A 244 -1.80 21.23 -7.85
CA SER A 244 -2.79 20.24 -8.33
C SER A 244 -2.44 18.81 -7.90
N GLU A 245 -1.70 18.71 -6.80
CA GLU A 245 -1.26 17.48 -6.15
C GLU A 245 -2.26 17.18 -5.04
N GLY A 246 -2.57 15.92 -4.80
CA GLY A 246 -3.53 15.54 -3.76
C GLY A 246 -4.10 14.16 -4.00
N PRO A 247 -4.69 13.55 -2.97
CA PRO A 247 -5.43 12.31 -3.11
C PRO A 247 -6.66 12.58 -3.98
N ARG A 248 -6.58 12.22 -5.26
CA ARG A 248 -7.72 12.33 -6.18
C ARG A 248 -8.64 11.14 -6.01
N PHE A 249 -9.93 11.38 -5.86
CA PHE A 249 -10.93 10.33 -5.80
C PHE A 249 -12.24 10.77 -6.45
N GLU A 250 -13.06 9.78 -6.79
CA GLU A 250 -14.38 10.00 -7.37
C GLU A 250 -15.44 10.09 -6.28
N ALA A 251 -16.31 11.08 -6.40
CA ALA A 251 -17.47 11.25 -5.54
C ALA A 251 -18.70 11.67 -6.35
N ALA A 252 -19.89 11.43 -5.81
CA ALA A 252 -21.13 11.96 -6.33
C ALA A 252 -21.37 13.36 -5.76
N MET A 253 -21.63 14.34 -6.61
CA MET A 253 -22.04 15.68 -6.17
C MET A 253 -23.56 15.75 -6.04
N ALA A 254 -24.05 16.27 -4.92
CA ALA A 254 -25.47 16.56 -4.76
C ALA A 254 -25.83 17.91 -5.37
N PHE A 255 -26.74 17.88 -6.34
CA PHE A 255 -27.46 19.07 -6.77
C PHE A 255 -28.73 19.21 -5.93
N LEU A 256 -28.67 20.10 -4.95
CA LEU A 256 -29.80 20.46 -4.11
C LEU A 256 -30.63 21.52 -4.84
N ALA A 257 -31.86 21.19 -5.21
CA ALA A 257 -32.86 22.17 -5.64
C ALA A 257 -33.78 22.45 -4.46
N GLU A 258 -33.96 23.72 -4.12
CA GLU A 258 -34.95 24.14 -3.13
C GLU A 258 -36.34 23.87 -3.72
N ASP A 259 -37.11 23.00 -3.08
CA ASP A 259 -38.52 22.84 -3.38
C ASP A 259 -39.24 24.12 -2.97
N LEU A 260 -39.63 24.88 -4.00
CA LEU A 260 -40.30 26.17 -3.89
C LEU A 260 -41.64 26.09 -3.11
N GLY A 261 -42.19 24.89 -2.87
CA GLY A 261 -43.41 24.68 -2.11
C GLY A 261 -43.23 24.34 -0.62
N SER A 262 -42.15 23.65 -0.26
CA SER A 262 -41.93 23.13 1.11
C SER A 262 -40.74 23.76 1.83
N GLY A 263 -39.81 24.38 1.11
CA GLY A 263 -38.52 24.82 1.65
C GLY A 263 -37.56 23.67 1.96
N GLU A 264 -37.93 22.43 1.61
CA GLU A 264 -37.02 21.28 1.65
C GLU A 264 -36.18 21.25 0.37
N PHE A 265 -34.97 20.71 0.43
CA PHE A 265 -34.16 20.56 -0.78
C PHE A 265 -34.31 19.13 -1.30
N GLU A 266 -34.63 19.00 -2.59
CA GLU A 266 -34.62 17.71 -3.29
C GLU A 266 -33.28 17.49 -4.02
N THR A 267 -32.77 16.27 -3.96
CA THR A 267 -31.57 15.88 -4.71
C THR A 267 -31.97 15.54 -6.14
N VAL A 268 -31.60 16.38 -7.10
CA VAL A 268 -32.07 16.27 -8.50
C VAL A 268 -31.28 15.23 -9.30
N THR A 269 -29.96 15.18 -9.09
CA THR A 269 -29.06 14.29 -9.81
C THR A 269 -27.76 14.11 -9.04
N THR A 270 -27.04 13.03 -9.35
CA THR A 270 -25.69 12.76 -8.89
C THR A 270 -24.80 12.57 -10.10
N GLU A 271 -23.92 13.53 -10.38
CA GLU A 271 -22.86 13.34 -11.38
C GLU A 271 -21.56 12.95 -10.66
N PRO A 272 -20.80 11.95 -11.17
CA PRO A 272 -19.48 11.66 -10.66
C PRO A 272 -18.56 12.83 -10.96
N VAL A 273 -17.88 13.30 -9.93
CA VAL A 273 -16.92 14.41 -9.99
C VAL A 273 -15.59 13.97 -9.37
N GLN A 274 -14.51 14.55 -9.89
CA GLN A 274 -13.18 14.35 -9.35
C GLN A 274 -12.92 15.33 -8.21
N ILE A 275 -12.46 14.82 -7.08
CA ILE A 275 -12.24 15.54 -5.82
C ILE A 275 -10.74 15.62 -5.53
N LEU A 276 -10.26 16.77 -5.03
CA LEU A 276 -8.87 16.93 -4.57
C LEU A 276 -8.67 16.50 -3.12
N GLY A 277 -9.74 16.58 -2.32
CA GLY A 277 -9.77 16.15 -0.94
C GLY A 277 -10.92 16.77 -0.14
N TRP A 278 -11.11 16.26 1.08
CA TRP A 278 -12.06 16.80 2.05
C TRP A 278 -11.57 18.14 2.62
N THR A 279 -12.50 19.05 2.91
CA THR A 279 -12.21 20.33 3.59
C THR A 279 -12.38 20.27 5.12
N GLU A 280 -12.99 19.19 5.59
CA GLU A 280 -13.21 18.83 6.99
C GLU A 280 -13.57 17.34 7.09
N PRO A 281 -13.55 16.74 8.29
CA PRO A 281 -13.89 15.32 8.44
C PRO A 281 -15.30 15.00 7.90
N PRO A 282 -15.44 13.99 7.02
CA PRO A 282 -16.74 13.63 6.46
C PRO A 282 -17.64 12.99 7.53
N THR A 283 -18.95 13.13 7.38
CA THR A 283 -19.90 12.25 8.08
C THR A 283 -19.76 10.84 7.53
N VAL A 284 -19.74 9.86 8.42
CA VAL A 284 -19.57 8.45 8.09
C VAL A 284 -20.76 7.67 8.58
N VAL A 285 -21.26 6.75 7.76
CA VAL A 285 -22.16 5.67 8.20
C VAL A 285 -21.67 4.33 7.70
N LEU A 286 -21.95 3.30 8.49
CA LEU A 286 -21.82 1.92 8.06
C LEU A 286 -22.94 1.60 7.06
N HIS A 287 -22.59 1.15 5.87
CA HIS A 287 -23.58 0.74 4.86
C HIS A 287 -23.66 -0.77 4.72
N SER A 288 -22.53 -1.45 4.60
CA SER A 288 -22.50 -2.90 4.59
C SER A 288 -21.23 -3.47 5.19
N MET A 289 -21.35 -4.67 5.73
CA MET A 289 -20.25 -5.52 6.18
C MET A 289 -20.24 -6.76 5.29
N GLY A 290 -19.10 -7.06 4.69
CA GLY A 290 -18.85 -8.23 3.86
C GLY A 290 -18.13 -9.31 4.65
N GLU A 291 -17.14 -9.94 4.03
CA GLU A 291 -16.35 -11.03 4.60
C GLU A 291 -15.87 -10.72 6.03
N LEU A 292 -16.24 -11.57 6.97
CA LEU A 292 -15.84 -11.52 8.37
C LEU A 292 -15.00 -12.76 8.70
N SER A 293 -13.87 -12.54 9.36
CA SER A 293 -13.04 -13.61 9.92
C SER A 293 -12.65 -13.25 11.34
N ALA A 294 -12.78 -14.18 12.27
CA ALA A 294 -12.43 -13.96 13.66
C ALA A 294 -11.36 -14.94 14.15
N HIS A 295 -10.39 -14.38 14.87
CA HIS A 295 -9.28 -15.11 15.43
C HIS A 295 -9.11 -14.72 16.89
N ARG A 296 -8.97 -15.71 17.76
CA ARG A 296 -8.50 -15.51 19.12
C ARG A 296 -6.98 -15.42 19.12
N ILE A 297 -6.46 -14.34 19.69
CA ILE A 297 -5.04 -14.07 19.86
C ILE A 297 -4.85 -13.71 21.33
N ALA A 298 -4.16 -14.58 22.07
CA ALA A 298 -4.22 -14.62 23.54
C ALA A 298 -5.67 -14.59 24.08
N ASP A 299 -5.97 -13.67 24.99
CA ASP A 299 -7.26 -13.55 25.65
C ASP A 299 -8.28 -12.71 24.84
N HIS A 300 -7.90 -12.28 23.63
CA HIS A 300 -8.72 -11.39 22.83
C HIS A 300 -9.23 -12.03 21.55
N VAL A 301 -10.49 -11.76 21.21
CA VAL A 301 -11.07 -12.12 19.92
C VAL A 301 -10.99 -10.91 19.01
N TRP A 302 -10.26 -11.06 17.92
CA TRP A 302 -10.02 -10.07 16.90
C TRP A 302 -10.77 -10.43 15.63
N CYS A 303 -11.53 -9.48 15.11
CA CYS A 303 -12.36 -9.62 13.92
C CYS A 303 -11.78 -8.76 12.80
N ALA A 304 -11.48 -9.40 11.67
CA ALA A 304 -11.17 -8.69 10.44
C ALA A 304 -12.40 -8.72 9.53
N ALA A 305 -12.87 -7.54 9.14
CA ALA A 305 -14.09 -7.38 8.34
C ALA A 305 -13.84 -6.47 7.13
N THR A 306 -14.41 -6.81 5.98
CA THR A 306 -14.45 -5.90 4.83
C THR A 306 -15.70 -5.06 4.94
N VAL A 307 -15.54 -3.74 5.05
CA VAL A 307 -16.62 -2.83 5.40
C VAL A 307 -16.73 -1.75 4.34
N ARG A 308 -17.97 -1.49 3.90
CA ARG A 308 -18.31 -0.38 3.02
C ARG A 308 -18.93 0.73 3.86
N TRP A 309 -18.24 1.86 3.89
CA TRP A 309 -18.69 3.11 4.50
C TRP A 309 -19.30 4.02 3.44
N ILE A 310 -20.26 4.83 3.85
CA ILE A 310 -20.72 5.97 3.06
C ILE A 310 -20.21 7.23 3.74
N LEU A 311 -19.46 8.02 2.98
CA LEU A 311 -18.85 9.27 3.43
C LEU A 311 -19.58 10.43 2.77
N SER A 312 -19.95 11.48 3.51
CA SER A 312 -20.40 12.74 2.92
C SER A 312 -19.91 13.96 3.69
N GLY A 313 -19.60 15.01 2.97
CA GLY A 313 -19.17 16.28 3.55
C GLY A 313 -18.72 17.26 2.48
N PRO A 314 -18.26 18.45 2.89
CA PRO A 314 -17.73 19.43 1.97
C PRO A 314 -16.32 19.07 1.50
N ALA A 315 -16.12 19.02 0.18
CA ALA A 315 -14.87 18.68 -0.48
C ALA A 315 -14.54 19.66 -1.60
N ILE A 316 -13.27 19.69 -2.03
CA ILE A 316 -12.80 20.57 -3.11
C ILE A 316 -12.84 19.82 -4.45
N LEU A 317 -13.58 20.35 -5.42
CA LEU A 317 -13.61 19.82 -6.79
C LEU A 317 -12.26 20.06 -7.49
N ALA A 318 -11.74 19.04 -8.19
CA ALA A 318 -10.45 19.13 -8.90
C ALA A 318 -10.42 20.13 -10.04
N ASN A 319 -11.52 20.24 -10.79
CA ASN A 319 -11.54 21.08 -11.99
C ASN A 319 -11.83 22.55 -11.67
N THR A 320 -12.65 22.82 -10.67
CA THR A 320 -13.14 24.18 -10.37
C THR A 320 -12.58 24.75 -9.08
N HIS A 321 -11.95 23.93 -8.23
CA HIS A 321 -11.48 24.28 -6.89
C HIS A 321 -12.57 24.85 -5.98
N ARG A 322 -13.84 24.57 -6.31
CA ARG A 322 -14.99 24.96 -5.50
C ARG A 322 -15.22 23.96 -4.39
N VAL A 323 -15.71 24.47 -3.27
CA VAL A 323 -16.20 23.64 -2.17
C VAL A 323 -17.65 23.28 -2.44
N GLU A 324 -17.90 21.99 -2.59
CA GLU A 324 -19.24 21.43 -2.77
C GLU A 324 -19.46 20.26 -1.81
N VAL A 325 -20.73 19.93 -1.58
CA VAL A 325 -21.10 18.72 -0.83
C VAL A 325 -21.07 17.54 -1.76
N VAL A 326 -20.33 16.53 -1.37
CA VAL A 326 -20.18 15.30 -2.14
C VAL A 326 -20.38 14.09 -1.25
N GLY A 327 -20.61 12.94 -1.86
CA GLY A 327 -20.73 11.66 -1.19
C GLY A 327 -20.00 10.57 -1.96
N CYS A 328 -19.29 9.69 -1.26
CA CYS A 328 -18.62 8.55 -1.85
C CYS A 328 -18.78 7.29 -0.99
N ALA A 329 -18.68 6.13 -1.62
CA ALA A 329 -18.52 4.86 -0.94
C ALA A 329 -17.03 4.59 -0.75
N TRP A 330 -16.65 4.17 0.45
CA TRP A 330 -15.28 3.83 0.80
C TRP A 330 -15.23 2.43 1.40
N GLU A 331 -14.54 1.51 0.72
CA GLU A 331 -14.40 0.14 1.18
C GLU A 331 -13.06 -0.06 1.87
N THR A 332 -13.08 -0.59 3.09
CA THR A 332 -11.90 -0.82 3.91
C THR A 332 -11.91 -2.23 4.49
N ARG A 333 -10.74 -2.84 4.65
CA ARG A 333 -10.57 -3.95 5.59
C ARG A 333 -10.20 -3.36 6.93
N ILE A 334 -10.96 -3.69 7.94
CA ILE A 334 -10.73 -3.21 9.29
C ILE A 334 -10.40 -4.36 10.23
N LEU A 335 -9.83 -4.01 11.37
CA LEU A 335 -9.63 -4.86 12.51
C LEU A 335 -10.37 -4.24 13.70
N ALA A 336 -11.18 -5.05 14.38
CA ALA A 336 -11.85 -4.65 15.62
C ALA A 336 -11.76 -5.80 16.64
N SER A 337 -11.74 -5.50 17.93
CA SER A 337 -11.82 -6.51 18.97
C SER A 337 -13.22 -6.56 19.57
N THR A 338 -13.81 -7.75 19.70
CA THR A 338 -15.10 -7.92 20.40
C THR A 338 -14.92 -8.06 21.90
N THR A 339 -13.73 -8.44 22.37
CA THR A 339 -13.46 -8.64 23.81
C THR A 339 -12.58 -7.56 24.43
N ASN A 340 -11.99 -6.66 23.63
CA ASN A 340 -11.27 -5.48 24.11
C ASN A 340 -12.01 -4.19 23.71
N PRO A 341 -12.92 -3.69 24.55
CA PRO A 341 -13.71 -2.48 24.22
C PRO A 341 -12.86 -1.20 24.18
N ASN A 342 -11.63 -1.22 24.68
CA ASN A 342 -10.70 -0.10 24.61
C ASN A 342 -9.86 -0.12 23.32
N SER A 343 -9.95 -1.16 22.51
CA SER A 343 -9.26 -1.21 21.23
C SER A 343 -9.98 -0.29 20.24
N GLU A 344 -9.26 0.70 19.72
CA GLU A 344 -9.73 1.44 18.55
C GLU A 344 -9.80 0.50 17.33
N ILE A 345 -10.68 0.83 16.38
CA ILE A 345 -10.73 0.14 15.09
C ILE A 345 -9.49 0.55 14.29
N THR A 346 -8.82 -0.43 13.69
CA THR A 346 -7.67 -0.18 12.83
C THR A 346 -8.02 -0.48 11.38
N ILE A 347 -7.75 0.46 10.47
CA ILE A 347 -7.85 0.21 9.03
C ILE A 347 -6.61 -0.57 8.57
N LEU A 348 -6.81 -1.82 8.15
CA LEU A 348 -5.74 -2.69 7.63
C LEU A 348 -5.41 -2.37 6.17
N ARG A 349 -6.46 -2.13 5.37
CA ARG A 349 -6.36 -1.71 3.96
C ARG A 349 -7.57 -0.89 3.53
N SER A 350 -7.42 -0.12 2.47
CA SER A 350 -8.51 0.68 1.89
C SER A 350 -8.46 0.64 0.37
N GLN A 351 -9.63 0.59 -0.28
CA GLN A 351 -9.77 0.83 -1.71
C GLN A 351 -9.94 2.33 -2.01
N SER A 352 -9.69 2.72 -3.26
CA SER A 352 -10.04 4.06 -3.74
C SER A 352 -11.54 4.30 -3.59
N PRO A 353 -11.97 5.45 -3.05
CA PRO A 353 -13.37 5.81 -2.95
C PRO A 353 -14.05 5.84 -4.33
N ARG A 354 -15.33 5.47 -4.37
CA ARG A 354 -16.16 5.48 -5.58
C ARG A 354 -17.34 6.41 -5.41
N ALA A 355 -17.76 7.05 -6.50
CA ALA A 355 -18.98 7.86 -6.50
C ALA A 355 -20.20 7.02 -6.08
N LEU A 356 -21.08 7.60 -5.26
CA LEU A 356 -22.35 6.97 -4.91
C LEU A 356 -23.29 6.95 -6.11
N SER A 357 -24.11 5.91 -6.19
CA SER A 357 -25.30 5.95 -7.03
C SER A 357 -26.33 6.92 -6.46
N THR A 358 -27.25 7.42 -7.30
CA THR A 358 -28.34 8.31 -6.86
C THR A 358 -29.15 7.71 -5.70
N PRO A 359 -29.57 6.42 -5.74
CA PRO A 359 -30.31 5.83 -4.62
C PRO A 359 -29.52 5.77 -3.31
N GLU A 360 -28.23 5.45 -3.37
CA GLU A 360 -27.37 5.43 -2.18
C GLU A 360 -27.21 6.82 -1.58
N PHE A 361 -27.02 7.84 -2.43
CA PHE A 361 -26.92 9.21 -1.98
C PHE A 361 -28.21 9.67 -1.29
N VAL A 362 -29.37 9.42 -1.91
CA VAL A 362 -30.68 9.82 -1.36
C VAL A 362 -30.98 9.08 -0.05
N ALA A 363 -30.66 7.79 0.05
CA ALA A 363 -30.88 7.01 1.26
C ALA A 363 -29.99 7.46 2.43
N PHE A 364 -28.79 7.96 2.14
CA PHE A 364 -27.85 8.40 3.15
C PHE A 364 -28.00 9.87 3.55
N ALA A 365 -28.30 10.74 2.58
CA ALA A 365 -28.09 12.18 2.70
C ALA A 365 -28.55 12.70 4.06
N PRO A 366 -27.61 13.15 4.93
CA PRO A 366 -27.98 13.96 6.08
C PRO A 366 -28.92 15.06 5.60
N SER A 367 -29.85 15.52 6.45
CA SER A 367 -30.84 16.53 6.05
C SER A 367 -30.16 17.62 5.21
N ALA A 368 -30.72 17.92 4.04
CA ALA A 368 -30.04 18.75 3.05
C ALA A 368 -29.64 20.13 3.62
N SER A 369 -30.41 20.64 4.59
CA SER A 369 -30.08 21.83 5.37
C SER A 369 -28.76 21.70 6.14
N ALA A 370 -28.52 20.58 6.84
CA ALA A 370 -27.26 20.34 7.55
C ALA A 370 -26.05 20.27 6.59
N LEU A 371 -26.23 19.65 5.42
CA LEU A 371 -25.19 19.63 4.39
C LEU A 371 -24.92 21.03 3.81
N ALA A 372 -25.97 21.82 3.58
CA ALA A 372 -25.84 23.19 3.09
C ALA A 372 -25.13 24.11 4.10
N GLU A 373 -25.44 23.99 5.39
CA GLU A 373 -24.77 24.71 6.47
C GLU A 373 -23.28 24.37 6.55
N ARG A 374 -22.93 23.07 6.49
CA ARG A 374 -21.53 22.62 6.47
C ARG A 374 -20.77 23.13 5.26
N ARG A 375 -21.40 23.14 4.07
CA ARG A 375 -20.81 23.72 2.85
C ARG A 375 -20.49 25.18 3.03
N GLU A 376 -21.43 25.96 3.54
CA GLU A 376 -21.23 27.39 3.74
C GLU A 376 -20.15 27.65 4.80
N HIS A 377 -20.18 26.91 5.91
CA HIS A 377 -19.13 26.97 6.93
C HIS A 377 -17.74 26.71 6.31
N ALA A 378 -17.58 25.65 5.52
CA ALA A 378 -16.33 25.33 4.85
C ALA A 378 -15.88 26.45 3.88
N ARG A 379 -16.79 27.06 3.11
CA ARG A 379 -16.49 28.20 2.22
C ARG A 379 -16.01 29.44 2.95
N THR A 380 -16.46 29.65 4.19
CA THR A 380 -16.02 30.81 4.98
C THR A 380 -14.62 30.68 5.59
N LYS A 381 -14.00 29.48 5.57
CA LYS A 381 -12.67 29.26 6.16
C LYS A 381 -11.62 30.16 5.49
N PRO A 382 -10.80 30.92 6.25
CA PRO A 382 -9.87 31.91 5.70
C PRO A 382 -8.88 31.37 4.65
N ALA A 383 -8.41 30.14 4.82
CA ALA A 383 -7.50 29.49 3.88
C ALA A 383 -8.15 29.32 2.49
N LEU A 384 -9.41 28.90 2.46
CA LEU A 384 -10.17 28.70 1.23
C LEU A 384 -10.55 30.04 0.58
N ARG A 385 -10.88 31.07 1.37
CA ARG A 385 -11.08 32.43 0.84
C ARG A 385 -9.84 32.98 0.15
N LYS A 386 -8.64 32.80 0.75
CA LYS A 386 -7.37 33.21 0.13
C LYS A 386 -7.14 32.48 -1.19
N LEU A 387 -7.39 31.17 -1.21
CA LEU A 387 -7.28 30.34 -2.40
C LEU A 387 -8.22 30.81 -3.51
N SER A 388 -9.52 30.94 -3.24
CA SER A 388 -10.51 31.39 -4.24
C SER A 388 -10.17 32.77 -4.80
N ALA A 389 -9.81 33.73 -3.93
CA ALA A 389 -9.41 35.06 -4.36
C ALA A 389 -8.17 35.04 -5.27
N GLN A 390 -7.25 34.11 -5.05
CA GLN A 390 -6.03 34.00 -5.85
C GLN A 390 -6.26 33.24 -7.16
N ILE A 391 -7.04 32.16 -7.16
CA ILE A 391 -7.47 31.46 -8.38
C ILE A 391 -8.19 32.44 -9.31
N GLU A 392 -9.10 33.27 -8.78
CA GLU A 392 -9.76 34.30 -9.59
C GLU A 392 -8.77 35.34 -10.15
N ARG A 393 -7.74 35.74 -9.39
CA ARG A 393 -6.70 36.65 -9.89
C ARG A 393 -5.89 36.00 -11.02
N THR A 394 -5.49 34.74 -10.87
CA THR A 394 -4.72 34.00 -11.88
C THR A 394 -5.56 33.72 -13.12
N GLY A 395 -6.81 33.30 -12.96
CA GLY A 395 -7.76 33.11 -14.06
C GLY A 395 -7.97 34.40 -14.84
N ARG A 396 -8.20 35.53 -14.16
CA ARG A 396 -8.29 36.86 -14.81
C ARG A 396 -6.99 37.23 -15.54
N ALA A 397 -5.82 36.88 -15.00
CA ALA A 397 -4.53 37.13 -15.65
C ALA A 397 -4.33 36.28 -16.91
N LEU A 398 -4.71 34.99 -16.87
CA LEU A 398 -4.66 34.09 -18.02
C LEU A 398 -5.64 34.51 -19.11
N THR A 399 -6.90 34.79 -18.78
CA THR A 399 -7.87 35.30 -19.77
C THR A 399 -7.41 36.65 -20.36
N ARG A 400 -6.70 37.48 -19.59
CA ARG A 400 -6.09 38.72 -20.09
C ARG A 400 -4.92 38.44 -21.04
N LEU A 401 -4.07 37.46 -20.74
CA LEU A 401 -3.00 37.01 -21.62
C LEU A 401 -3.56 36.42 -22.92
N GLU A 402 -4.55 35.53 -22.85
CA GLU A 402 -5.24 34.97 -24.01
C GLU A 402 -5.86 36.06 -24.89
N ARG A 403 -6.57 37.03 -24.30
CA ARG A 403 -7.08 38.18 -25.05
C ARG A 403 -5.96 39.00 -25.68
N THR A 404 -4.85 39.21 -24.97
CA THR A 404 -3.71 39.98 -25.50
C THR A 404 -3.03 39.23 -26.66
N LEU A 405 -2.96 37.90 -26.59
CA LEU A 405 -2.44 37.04 -27.65
C LEU A 405 -3.41 36.98 -28.84
N MET A 406 -4.72 36.95 -28.61
CA MET A 406 -5.74 36.93 -29.68
C MET A 406 -5.97 38.29 -30.35
N VAL A 407 -5.72 39.42 -29.66
CA VAL A 407 -5.79 40.76 -30.25
C VAL A 407 -4.59 41.06 -31.16
N ARG A 408 -3.49 40.32 -31.04
CA ARG A 408 -2.34 40.38 -31.96
C ARG A 408 -2.51 39.39 -33.12
N ASN A 409 -3.53 39.61 -33.95
CA ASN A 409 -3.81 38.79 -35.12
C ASN A 409 -2.86 39.03 -36.33
N ASP A 410 -1.81 39.85 -36.16
CA ASP A 410 -0.77 40.08 -37.17
C ASP A 410 0.53 39.31 -36.89
N ASN A 411 0.53 38.33 -35.98
CA ASN A 411 1.72 37.55 -35.69
C ASN A 411 1.74 36.24 -36.52
N PRO A 412 2.61 36.11 -37.54
CA PRO A 412 2.60 34.99 -38.49
C PRO A 412 3.04 33.63 -37.90
N TRP A 413 3.30 33.55 -36.60
CA TRP A 413 3.85 32.35 -35.93
C TRP A 413 2.83 31.54 -35.12
N VAL A 414 1.58 31.97 -35.03
CA VAL A 414 0.55 31.27 -34.25
C VAL A 414 -0.66 30.95 -35.12
N ALA A 415 -0.47 30.00 -36.05
CA ALA A 415 -1.59 29.31 -36.68
C ALA A 415 -2.04 28.18 -35.73
N VAL A 416 -2.94 28.50 -34.79
CA VAL A 416 -3.66 27.46 -34.04
C VAL A 416 -4.70 26.86 -34.96
N SER A 417 -4.41 25.68 -35.48
CA SER A 417 -5.41 24.85 -36.17
C SER A 417 -6.46 24.43 -35.14
N ARG A 418 -7.63 25.07 -35.18
CA ARG A 418 -8.86 24.51 -34.58
C ARG A 418 -9.31 23.38 -35.50
N ALA A 419 -8.82 22.19 -35.25
CA ALA A 419 -9.42 20.96 -35.73
C ALA A 419 -10.02 20.23 -34.52
N ASP A 420 -11.23 19.71 -34.71
CA ASP A 420 -12.05 19.04 -33.71
C ASP A 420 -11.28 17.93 -32.96
N ASP A 421 -10.98 18.15 -31.69
CA ASP A 421 -10.28 17.22 -30.80
C ASP A 421 -11.16 16.72 -29.63
N ASP A 422 -12.49 16.85 -29.74
CA ASP A 422 -13.42 16.34 -28.72
C ASP A 422 -13.65 14.82 -28.80
N HIS A 423 -13.16 14.13 -29.84
CA HIS A 423 -13.27 12.67 -29.97
C HIS A 423 -11.97 11.88 -29.67
N ALA A 424 -10.80 12.53 -29.62
CA ALA A 424 -9.53 11.84 -29.38
C ALA A 424 -9.25 11.58 -27.88
N LEU A 425 -9.75 12.43 -26.98
CA LEU A 425 -9.54 12.28 -25.54
C LEU A 425 -10.33 11.11 -24.93
N ALA A 426 -11.55 10.85 -25.43
CA ALA A 426 -12.38 9.73 -24.96
C ALA A 426 -11.77 8.36 -25.30
N HIS A 427 -10.93 8.27 -26.34
CA HIS A 427 -10.32 7.01 -26.77
C HIS A 427 -9.01 6.68 -26.03
N TRP A 428 -8.37 7.68 -25.38
CA TRP A 428 -7.17 7.48 -24.56
C TRP A 428 -7.49 7.17 -23.09
N MET A 429 -8.58 7.70 -22.54
CA MET A 429 -8.99 7.43 -21.14
C MET A 429 -9.57 6.02 -20.94
N ALA A 430 -9.97 5.33 -22.01
CA ALA A 430 -10.47 3.94 -21.95
C ALA A 430 -9.36 2.87 -21.90
N ARG A 431 -8.08 3.26 -21.82
CA ARG A 431 -6.93 2.34 -21.77
C ARG A 431 -5.93 2.63 -20.65
N ASP A 432 -6.36 3.32 -19.60
CA ASP A 432 -5.55 3.44 -18.38
C ASP A 432 -5.74 2.21 -17.48
N ALA A 433 -5.33 1.04 -18.01
CA ALA A 433 -4.97 -0.09 -17.17
C ALA A 433 -3.53 0.14 -16.72
N SER A 434 -3.37 0.88 -15.62
CA SER A 434 -2.08 1.01 -14.94
C SER A 434 -1.51 -0.40 -14.72
N PRO A 435 -0.28 -0.74 -15.20
CA PRO A 435 0.28 -2.09 -15.08
C PRO A 435 0.53 -2.52 -13.63
N TRP A 436 0.32 -1.62 -12.68
CA TRP A 436 0.53 -1.82 -11.25
C TRP A 436 -0.62 -2.57 -10.56
N LEU A 437 -1.77 -2.77 -11.22
CA LEU A 437 -2.95 -3.43 -10.64
C LEU A 437 -3.47 -4.64 -11.44
N VAL A 438 -2.76 -5.11 -12.46
CA VAL A 438 -3.09 -6.40 -13.06
C VAL A 438 -2.72 -7.50 -12.06
N ALA A 439 -3.74 -8.18 -11.54
CA ALA A 439 -3.57 -9.44 -10.86
C ALA A 439 -2.76 -10.37 -11.77
N ARG A 440 -1.50 -10.62 -11.40
CA ARG A 440 -0.76 -11.76 -11.93
C ARG A 440 -1.59 -12.99 -11.60
N GLN A 441 -2.07 -13.66 -12.63
CA GLN A 441 -2.75 -14.94 -12.52
C GLN A 441 -1.78 -15.90 -11.82
N GLU A 442 -2.21 -16.55 -10.74
CA GLU A 442 -1.47 -17.64 -10.12
C GLU A 442 -1.23 -18.72 -11.19
N GLY A 443 0.00 -18.83 -11.69
CA GLY A 443 0.35 -19.79 -12.73
C GLY A 443 1.67 -19.53 -13.47
N ASP A 444 2.12 -18.28 -13.57
CA ASP A 444 3.35 -17.97 -14.30
C ASP A 444 4.60 -18.08 -13.42
N LEU A 445 5.19 -19.27 -13.46
CA LEU A 445 6.58 -19.53 -13.03
C LEU A 445 7.53 -18.59 -13.79
N ASN A 446 8.41 -17.94 -13.04
CA ASN A 446 9.43 -17.03 -13.54
C ASN A 446 10.47 -17.81 -14.38
N PRO A 447 10.66 -17.56 -15.69
CA PRO A 447 11.53 -18.37 -16.54
C PRO A 447 13.03 -17.99 -16.43
N TRP A 448 13.46 -17.37 -15.33
CA TRP A 448 14.83 -16.85 -15.18
C TRP A 448 15.66 -17.48 -14.05
N LEU A 449 15.22 -18.62 -13.50
CA LEU A 449 16.04 -19.46 -12.61
C LEU A 449 15.63 -20.94 -12.77
N ASP A 450 16.24 -21.64 -13.74
CA ASP A 450 16.65 -23.06 -13.65
C ASP A 450 17.19 -23.53 -15.02
N PRO A 451 18.52 -23.65 -15.22
CA PRO A 451 19.06 -24.66 -16.11
C PRO A 451 19.31 -25.93 -15.29
N GLU A 452 18.91 -27.09 -15.84
CA GLU A 452 19.19 -28.45 -15.34
C GLU A 452 18.12 -29.10 -14.44
N ALA A 453 17.07 -29.61 -15.08
CA ALA A 453 16.47 -30.89 -14.70
C ALA A 453 16.08 -31.65 -15.97
N ASN A 454 17.06 -32.30 -16.59
CA ASN A 454 16.83 -33.34 -17.58
C ASN A 454 17.87 -34.45 -17.40
N ASP A 455 17.39 -35.69 -17.55
CA ASP A 455 18.08 -36.99 -17.43
C ASP A 455 18.23 -37.49 -15.97
N ASP A 456 17.89 -38.73 -15.59
CA ASP A 456 17.75 -39.95 -16.38
C ASP A 456 16.95 -41.02 -15.59
N HIS A 457 15.92 -41.59 -16.21
CA HIS A 457 15.24 -42.81 -15.75
C HIS A 457 15.31 -43.87 -16.85
N GLY A 458 16.52 -44.38 -17.07
CA GLY A 458 16.79 -45.54 -17.92
C GLY A 458 16.76 -46.85 -17.12
N HIS A 459 15.59 -47.49 -17.06
CA HIS A 459 15.47 -48.90 -16.67
C HIS A 459 16.14 -49.81 -17.71
N SER A 460 17.17 -50.54 -17.29
CA SER A 460 17.72 -51.68 -18.03
C SER A 460 17.23 -52.99 -17.41
N VAL A 461 16.28 -53.64 -18.09
CA VAL A 461 15.97 -55.07 -17.93
C VAL A 461 16.45 -55.77 -19.20
N ARG A 462 17.47 -56.64 -19.07
CA ARG A 462 17.80 -57.65 -20.08
C ARG A 462 17.65 -59.04 -19.48
N ARG A 463 16.69 -59.80 -20.01
CA ARG A 463 16.67 -61.27 -19.97
C ARG A 463 17.17 -61.81 -21.30
N THR A 464 18.21 -62.64 -21.21
CA THR A 464 18.50 -63.87 -21.97
C THR A 464 18.13 -63.97 -23.45
N THR A 465 19.16 -64.14 -24.28
CA THR A 465 19.48 -65.41 -24.99
C THR A 465 20.98 -65.48 -25.22
#